data_AF-A0A357QPC2-F1
#
_entry.id   AF-A0A357QPC2-F1
#
_cell.length_a   1.000
_cell.length_b   1.000
_cell.length_c   1.000
_cell.angle_alpha   90.00
_cell.angle_beta   90.00
_cell.angle_gamma   90.00
#
_symmetry.space_group_name_H-M   'P 1'
#
loop_
_entity.id
_entity.type
_entity.pdbx_description
1 polymer ?
#
loop_
_entity_poly.entity_id
_entity_poly.type
_entity_poly.pdbx_seq_one_letter_code
_entity_poly.pdbx_strand_id
1 'polypeptide(L)'
;MYLSKTKIKTMKKPLTKQEMFSQNIIAVKIDKQKREYRRTLGGIIVKQISRSVYLKICWYCGSSYESNRRSSFACCKRCSQNLTRQRKKGWNPPARMDQIMKDKNVKEIKDLRGYK
;
A
#
# COMPACT_ATOMS: atom_id res chain seq x y z
N MET A 1 30.26 19.24 33.74
CA MET A 1 29.62 19.75 32.51
C MET A 1 28.69 18.68 31.95
N TYR A 2 27.38 18.82 32.10
CA TYR A 2 26.42 17.85 31.58
C TYR A 2 25.98 18.27 30.17
N LEU A 3 26.29 17.44 29.17
CA LEU A 3 25.81 17.59 27.80
C LEU A 3 24.32 17.24 27.74
N SER A 4 23.46 18.25 27.73
CA SER A 4 22.04 18.11 27.46
C SER A 4 21.82 17.79 25.97
N LYS A 5 21.62 16.49 25.67
CA LYS A 5 21.11 16.06 24.36
C LYS A 5 19.64 16.49 24.25
N THR A 6 19.40 17.69 23.71
CA THR A 6 18.08 18.13 23.27
C THR A 6 17.61 17.23 22.12
N LYS A 7 16.75 16.26 22.45
CA LYS A 7 16.01 15.49 21.44
C LYS A 7 15.08 16.46 20.70
N ILE A 8 15.48 16.87 19.49
CA ILE A 8 14.62 17.60 18.56
C ILE A 8 13.42 16.70 18.25
N LYS A 9 12.31 16.97 18.92
CA LYS A 9 11.03 16.31 18.70
C LYS A 9 10.42 16.93 17.44
N THR A 10 10.91 16.52 16.26
CA THR A 10 10.31 16.94 14.98
C THR A 10 8.85 16.50 14.99
N MET A 11 7.92 17.42 15.17
CA MET A 11 6.50 17.20 14.91
C MET A 11 6.36 16.93 13.42
N LYS A 12 6.43 15.65 13.05
CA LYS A 12 6.20 15.23 11.67
C LYS A 12 4.79 15.67 11.29
N LYS A 13 4.69 16.58 10.32
CA LYS A 13 3.42 17.02 9.73
C LYS A 13 2.55 15.79 9.42
N PRO A 14 1.22 15.86 9.62
CA PRO A 14 0.33 14.76 9.30
C PRO A 14 0.48 14.40 7.82
N LEU A 15 0.64 13.11 7.51
CA LEU A 15 0.82 12.68 6.12
C LEU A 15 -0.47 12.93 5.35
N THR A 16 -0.33 13.53 4.19
CA THR A 16 -1.43 13.66 3.23
C THR A 16 -1.86 12.27 2.75
N LYS A 17 -3.09 12.15 2.24
CA LYS A 17 -3.57 10.86 1.69
C LYS A 17 -2.70 10.41 0.50
N GLN A 18 -2.23 11.35 -0.31
CA GLN A 18 -1.38 11.06 -1.46
C GLN A 18 -0.04 10.45 -1.04
N GLU A 19 0.59 11.01 0.00
CA GLU A 19 1.83 10.47 0.55
C GLU A 19 1.63 9.08 1.17
N MET A 20 0.49 8.85 1.83
CA MET A 20 0.15 7.51 2.34
C MET A 20 0.00 6.48 1.22
N PHE A 21 -0.54 6.87 0.06
CA PHE A 21 -0.70 5.96 -1.09
C PHE A 21 0.61 5.65 -1.80
N SER A 22 1.56 6.58 -1.80
CA SER A 22 2.87 6.35 -2.43
C SER A 22 3.76 5.52 -1.51
N GLN A 23 3.81 5.86 -0.22
CA GLN A 23 4.71 5.23 0.75
C GLN A 23 4.31 3.81 1.16
N ASN A 24 3.10 3.36 0.79
CA ASN A 24 2.65 2.01 1.14
C ASN A 24 2.83 0.98 0.04
N ILE A 25 3.31 1.37 -1.13
CA ILE A 25 3.56 0.45 -2.24
C ILE A 25 4.93 -0.17 -2.04
N ILE A 26 4.96 -1.50 -2.00
CA ILE A 26 6.19 -2.30 -1.90
C ILE A 26 6.68 -2.71 -3.29
N ALA A 27 5.77 -3.18 -4.15
CA ALA A 27 6.11 -3.70 -5.48
C ALA A 27 4.96 -3.48 -6.48
N VAL A 28 5.28 -3.54 -7.77
CA VAL A 28 4.31 -3.47 -8.87
C VAL A 28 4.55 -4.61 -9.84
N LYS A 29 3.48 -5.27 -10.26
CA LYS A 29 3.46 -6.36 -11.24
C LYS A 29 2.48 -6.01 -12.36
N ILE A 30 2.78 -6.43 -13.59
CA ILE A 30 1.87 -6.30 -14.74
C ILE A 30 1.32 -7.69 -15.08
N ASP A 31 0.03 -7.89 -14.83
CA ASP A 31 -0.66 -9.11 -15.19
C ASP A 31 -1.32 -8.95 -16.57
N LYS A 32 -0.94 -9.83 -17.50
CA LYS A 32 -1.57 -9.95 -18.81
C LYS A 32 -2.81 -10.84 -18.68
N GLN A 33 -3.98 -10.27 -18.91
CA GLN A 33 -5.26 -10.96 -18.87
C GLN A 33 -5.90 -10.98 -20.26
N LYS A 34 -6.60 -12.05 -20.61
CA LYS A 34 -7.47 -12.07 -21.78
C LYS A 34 -8.86 -11.62 -21.35
N ARG A 35 -9.44 -10.66 -22.07
CA ARG A 35 -10.82 -10.22 -21.83
C ARG A 35 -11.65 -10.46 -23.07
N GLU A 36 -12.76 -11.14 -22.86
CA GLU A 36 -13.74 -11.42 -23.89
C GLU A 36 -14.80 -10.32 -23.93
N TYR A 37 -15.11 -9.87 -25.14
CA TYR A 37 -16.18 -8.93 -25.42
C TYR A 37 -17.20 -9.64 -26.30
N ARG A 38 -18.37 -9.96 -25.74
CA ARG A 38 -19.51 -10.47 -26.49
C ARG A 38 -20.25 -9.29 -27.11
N ARG A 39 -20.32 -9.24 -28.43
CA ARG A 39 -21.13 -8.26 -29.16
C ARG A 39 -22.45 -8.91 -29.57
N THR A 40 -23.55 -8.17 -29.47
CA THR A 40 -24.90 -8.64 -29.78
C THR A 40 -25.09 -9.10 -31.23
N LEU A 41 -24.31 -8.58 -32.18
CA LEU A 41 -24.45 -8.87 -33.62
C LEU A 41 -23.16 -9.37 -34.31
N GLY A 42 -22.07 -9.57 -33.56
CA GLY A 42 -20.72 -9.71 -34.17
C GLY A 42 -19.79 -10.72 -33.52
N GLY A 43 -20.33 -11.70 -32.79
CA GLY A 43 -19.54 -12.77 -32.17
C GLY A 43 -18.72 -12.34 -30.94
N ILE A 44 -17.69 -13.13 -30.63
CA ILE A 44 -16.81 -12.96 -29.46
C ILE A 44 -15.46 -12.40 -29.90
N ILE A 45 -15.07 -11.24 -29.36
CA ILE A 45 -13.74 -10.66 -29.59
C ILE A 45 -12.91 -10.85 -28.32
N VAL A 46 -11.78 -11.55 -28.43
CA VAL A 46 -10.81 -11.70 -27.34
C VAL A 46 -9.71 -10.66 -27.50
N LYS A 47 -9.52 -9.79 -26.49
CA LYS A 47 -8.40 -8.84 -26.44
C LYS A 47 -7.48 -9.17 -25.27
N GLN A 48 -6.17 -9.04 -25.50
CA GLN A 48 -5.21 -9.04 -24.42
C GLN A 48 -5.20 -7.66 -23.76
N ILE A 49 -5.32 -7.63 -22.43
CA ILE A 49 -5.24 -6.42 -21.62
C ILE A 49 -4.15 -6.59 -20.56
N SER A 50 -3.43 -5.52 -20.26
CA SER A 50 -2.47 -5.46 -19.16
C SER A 50 -3.11 -4.74 -17.97
N ARG A 51 -2.96 -5.28 -16.76
CA ARG A 51 -3.40 -4.64 -15.51
C ARG A 51 -2.26 -4.56 -14.52
N SER A 52 -2.12 -3.40 -13.90
CA SER A 52 -1.15 -3.19 -12.82
C SER A 52 -1.70 -3.72 -11.49
N VAL A 53 -0.95 -4.62 -10.86
CA VAL A 53 -1.19 -5.13 -9.51
C VAL A 53 -0.13 -4.53 -8.60
N TYR A 54 -0.55 -3.93 -7.49
CA TYR A 54 0.32 -3.31 -6.50
C TYR A 54 0.39 -4.20 -5.26
N LEU A 55 1.59 -4.64 -4.88
CA LEU A 55 1.85 -5.20 -3.56
C LEU A 55 2.07 -4.04 -2.59
N LYS A 56 1.29 -3.98 -1.52
CA LYS A 56 1.24 -2.86 -0.59
C LYS A 56 1.26 -3.29 0.86
N ILE A 57 1.58 -2.38 1.77
CA ILE A 57 1.34 -2.59 3.21
C ILE A 57 0.17 -1.77 3.71
N CYS A 58 -0.63 -2.37 4.58
CA CYS A 58 -1.71 -1.68 5.28
C CYS A 58 -1.13 -0.78 6.38
N TRP A 59 -1.49 0.51 6.35
CA TRP A 59 -1.10 1.48 7.38
C TRP A 59 -1.66 1.20 8.78
N TYR A 60 -2.67 0.33 8.89
CA TYR A 60 -3.29 -0.01 10.16
C TYR A 60 -2.63 -1.21 10.81
N CYS A 61 -2.59 -2.34 10.10
CA CYS A 61 -2.17 -3.63 10.65
C CYS A 61 -0.76 -4.05 10.22
N GLY A 62 -0.11 -3.32 9.31
CA GLY A 62 1.24 -3.65 8.82
C GLY A 62 1.30 -4.88 7.90
N SER A 63 0.17 -5.49 7.56
CA SER A 63 0.11 -6.66 6.66
C SER A 63 0.32 -6.25 5.20
N SER A 64 1.04 -7.08 4.45
CA SER A 64 1.12 -7.00 3.00
C SER A 64 -0.20 -7.41 2.34
N TYR A 65 -0.59 -6.75 1.25
CA TYR A 65 -1.77 -7.09 0.48
C TYR A 65 -1.64 -6.65 -0.98
N GLU A 66 -2.35 -7.33 -1.88
CA GLU A 66 -2.41 -6.96 -3.29
C GLU A 66 -3.62 -6.08 -3.60
N SER A 67 -3.46 -5.15 -4.54
CA SER A 67 -4.51 -4.24 -4.94
C SER A 67 -4.30 -3.76 -6.36
N ASN A 68 -5.36 -3.71 -7.17
CA ASN A 68 -5.34 -3.06 -8.48
C ASN A 68 -5.48 -1.52 -8.38
N ARG A 69 -5.85 -1.02 -7.21
CA ARG A 69 -6.07 0.41 -6.95
C ARG A 69 -4.82 1.05 -6.37
N ARG A 70 -4.33 2.13 -6.98
CA ARG A 70 -3.24 2.95 -6.43
C ARG A 70 -3.66 3.71 -5.18
N SER A 71 -4.92 4.13 -5.09
CA SER A 71 -5.49 4.92 -3.98
C SER A 71 -5.93 4.10 -2.75
N SER A 72 -5.35 2.92 -2.52
CA SER A 72 -5.62 2.12 -1.32
C SER A 72 -4.48 2.24 -0.31
N PHE A 73 -4.81 2.53 0.95
CA PHE A 73 -3.88 2.58 2.10
C PHE A 73 -4.14 1.47 3.15
N ALA A 74 -5.12 0.60 2.89
CA ALA A 74 -5.53 -0.45 3.81
C ALA A 74 -5.91 -1.74 3.07
N CYS A 75 -5.68 -2.89 3.72
CA CYS A 75 -5.99 -4.21 3.19
C CYS A 75 -7.50 -4.51 3.16
N CYS A 76 -8.30 -3.91 4.06
CA CYS A 76 -9.74 -4.14 4.14
C CYS A 76 -10.51 -2.90 4.60
N LYS A 77 -11.85 -2.93 4.44
CA LYS A 77 -12.75 -1.82 4.79
C LYS A 77 -12.65 -1.45 6.28
N ARG A 78 -12.53 -2.44 7.18
CA ARG A 78 -12.38 -2.22 8.62
C ARG A 78 -11.09 -1.47 8.96
N CYS A 79 -9.96 -1.89 8.40
CA CYS A 79 -8.67 -1.19 8.56
C CYS A 79 -8.75 0.25 8.04
N SER A 80 -9.44 0.47 6.90
CA SER A 80 -9.66 1.82 6.35
C SER A 80 -10.48 2.71 7.28
N GLN A 81 -11.56 2.19 7.86
CA GLN A 81 -12.40 2.90 8.81
C GLN A 81 -11.64 3.23 10.10
N ASN A 82 -10.88 2.29 10.64
CA ASN A 82 -10.08 2.50 11.84
C ASN A 82 -9.00 3.58 11.64
N LEU A 83 -8.30 3.57 10.51
CA LEU A 83 -7.33 4.62 10.15
C LEU A 83 -8.00 5.98 10.03
N THR A 84 -9.17 6.04 9.40
CA THR A 84 -9.92 7.29 9.26
C THR A 84 -10.34 7.82 10.63
N ARG A 85 -10.80 6.95 11.53
CA ARG A 85 -11.15 7.32 12.91
C ARG A 85 -9.94 7.80 13.71
N GLN A 86 -8.80 7.12 13.61
CA GLN A 86 -7.55 7.53 14.27
C GLN A 86 -7.08 8.91 13.77
N ARG A 87 -7.10 9.14 12.46
CA ARG A 87 -6.76 10.43 11.86
C ARG A 87 -7.67 11.56 12.33
N LYS A 88 -8.97 11.32 12.45
CA LYS A 88 -9.93 12.31 13.01
C LYS A 88 -9.63 12.66 14.47
N LYS A 89 -9.03 11.74 15.23
CA LYS A 89 -8.60 11.97 16.61
C LYS A 89 -7.21 12.62 16.71
N GLY A 90 -6.57 12.97 15.59
CA GLY A 90 -5.21 13.53 15.57
C GLY A 90 -4.08 12.49 15.66
N TRP A 91 -4.42 11.20 15.64
CA TRP A 91 -3.43 10.12 15.67
C TRP A 91 -2.96 9.85 14.23
N ASN A 92 -1.68 10.10 13.97
CA ASN A 92 -1.08 9.81 12.69
C ASN A 92 -0.63 8.33 12.70
N PRO A 93 -1.25 7.43 11.90
CA PRO A 93 -0.87 6.02 11.86
C PRO A 93 0.62 5.89 11.48
N PRO A 94 1.31 4.88 12.03
CA PRO A 94 2.60 5.02 12.67
C PRO A 94 3.61 5.73 11.78
N ALA A 95 4.11 6.85 12.32
CA ALA A 95 5.44 7.32 11.97
C ALA A 95 6.40 6.14 12.19
N ARG A 96 7.10 5.73 11.12
CA ARG A 96 8.09 4.62 11.05
C ARG A 96 7.58 3.27 10.49
N MET A 97 6.72 3.32 9.47
CA MET A 97 6.61 2.21 8.51
C MET A 97 7.98 1.78 7.95
N ASP A 98 8.93 2.71 7.79
CA ASP A 98 10.31 2.43 7.38
C ASP A 98 11.13 1.62 8.39
N GLN A 99 10.81 1.65 9.70
CA GLN A 99 11.49 0.79 10.69
C GLN A 99 10.80 -0.57 10.81
N ILE A 100 9.46 -0.60 10.72
CA ILE A 100 8.69 -1.85 10.71
C ILE A 100 8.96 -2.68 9.44
N MET A 101 9.25 -2.03 8.30
CA MET A 101 9.64 -2.64 7.03
C MET A 101 11.12 -3.04 6.94
N LYS A 102 12.01 -2.36 7.69
CA LYS A 102 13.44 -2.72 7.75
C LYS A 102 13.71 -3.86 8.73
N ASP A 103 12.91 -4.01 9.78
CA ASP A 103 13.06 -5.08 10.77
C ASP A 103 12.27 -6.36 10.42
N LYS A 104 11.34 -6.32 9.45
CA LYS A 104 10.63 -7.51 8.94
C LYS A 104 10.94 -7.73 7.47
N ASN A 105 11.64 -8.82 7.17
CA ASN A 105 11.99 -9.36 5.85
C ASN A 105 10.93 -9.17 4.72
N VAL A 106 10.92 -7.98 4.11
CA VAL A 106 10.35 -7.74 2.77
C VAL A 106 11.26 -8.35 1.68
N LYS A 107 12.51 -8.67 2.05
CA LYS A 107 13.60 -9.10 1.16
C LYS A 107 13.44 -10.54 0.66
N GLU A 108 13.00 -11.47 1.51
CA GLU A 108 12.72 -12.86 1.11
C GLU A 108 11.34 -13.03 0.42
N ILE A 109 10.44 -12.05 0.56
CA ILE A 109 9.05 -12.08 0.07
C ILE A 109 8.90 -11.37 -1.30
N LYS A 110 10.00 -11.04 -1.97
CA LYS A 110 9.99 -10.53 -3.36
C LYS A 110 10.70 -11.47 -4.31
N ASP A 111 11.75 -12.12 -3.81
CA ASP A 111 12.71 -12.81 -4.65
C ASP A 111 12.26 -14.23 -5.07
N LEU A 112 11.33 -14.88 -4.34
CA LEU A 112 10.80 -16.22 -4.68
C LEU A 112 9.56 -16.23 -5.60
N ARG A 113 8.82 -15.13 -5.65
CA ARG A 113 7.41 -15.06 -6.07
C ARG A 113 7.07 -15.19 -7.55
N GLY A 114 7.45 -14.16 -8.30
CA GLY A 114 6.41 -13.59 -9.18
C GLY A 114 5.10 -13.39 -8.39
N TYR A 115 5.20 -12.73 -7.22
CA TYR A 115 4.26 -12.81 -6.10
C TYR A 115 2.78 -12.69 -6.48
N LYS A 116 2.02 -13.42 -5.64
CA LYS A 116 0.61 -13.82 -5.63
C LYS A 116 -0.10 -13.13 -4.48
#